data_AF-A0A7X6DUP6-F1
#
_entry.id   AF-A0A7X6DUP6-F1
#
_cell.length_a   1.000
_cell.length_b   1.000
_cell.length_c   1.000
_cell.angle_alpha   90.00
_cell.angle_beta   90.00
_cell.angle_gamma   90.00
#
_symmetry.space_group_name_H-M   'P 1'
#
loop_
_entity.id
_entity.type
_entity.pdbx_description
1 polymer ?
#
loop_
_entity_poly.entity_id
_entity_poly.type
_entity_poly.pdbx_seq_one_letter_code
_entity_poly.pdbx_strand_id
1 'polypeptide(L)'
;MKEMRLAGISSIEAANRFLLEYLPIYNRRFSVKPAQEANLHRPRPDLRVLDQILCIKTEHTLRRDFTVAMTESSIRLKITFGRNG
;
A
#
# COMPACT_ATOMS: atom_id res chain seq x y z
N MET A 1 18.02 -9.76 -2.57
CA MET A 1 18.07 -11.13 -3.12
C MET A 1 19.45 -11.71 -2.86
N LYS A 2 19.56 -12.91 -2.28
CA LYS A 2 20.87 -13.47 -1.90
C LYS A 2 21.68 -13.85 -3.15
N GLU A 3 20.99 -14.30 -4.18
CA GLU A 3 21.53 -14.78 -5.45
C GLU A 3 22.07 -13.63 -6.30
N MET A 4 21.41 -12.47 -6.29
CA MET A 4 21.94 -11.26 -6.92
C MET A 4 23.22 -10.74 -6.23
N ARG A 5 23.29 -10.86 -4.90
CA ARG A 5 24.49 -10.52 -4.15
C ARG A 5 25.64 -11.48 -4.44
N LEU A 6 25.36 -12.78 -4.59
CA LEU A 6 26.34 -13.78 -5.02
C LEU A 6 26.83 -13.53 -6.45
N ALA A 7 25.96 -13.01 -7.32
CA ALA A 7 26.31 -12.61 -8.69
C ALA A 7 27.02 -11.25 -8.79
N GLY A 8 27.32 -10.59 -7.66
CA GLY A 8 28.01 -9.30 -7.65
C GLY A 8 27.22 -8.14 -8.27
N ILE A 9 25.89 -8.24 -8.34
CA ILE A 9 25.04 -7.26 -9.00
C ILE A 9 24.82 -6.05 -8.08
N SER A 10 25.18 -4.86 -8.57
CA SER A 10 25.04 -3.59 -7.83
C SER A 10 24.22 -2.52 -8.55
N SER A 11 23.73 -2.78 -9.78
CA SER A 11 22.87 -1.85 -10.53
C SER A 11 21.49 -2.45 -10.86
N ILE A 12 20.52 -1.56 -11.09
CA ILE A 12 19.15 -1.93 -11.45
C ILE A 12 19.12 -2.61 -12.83
N GLU A 13 19.92 -2.14 -13.77
CA GLU A 13 20.00 -2.70 -15.12
C GLU A 13 20.57 -4.12 -15.11
N ALA A 14 21.63 -4.34 -14.33
CA ALA A 14 22.21 -5.67 -14.15
C ALA A 14 21.24 -6.61 -13.41
N ALA A 15 20.49 -6.09 -12.43
CA ALA A 15 19.44 -6.83 -11.74
C ALA A 15 18.33 -7.29 -12.69
N ASN A 16 17.84 -6.40 -13.55
CA ASN A 16 16.79 -6.72 -14.52
C ASN A 16 17.24 -7.79 -15.52
N ARG A 17 18.50 -7.74 -15.97
CA ARG A 17 19.05 -8.80 -16.85
C ARG A 17 19.14 -10.14 -16.14
N PHE A 18 19.64 -10.16 -14.90
CA PHE A 18 19.72 -11.39 -14.11
C PHE A 18 18.35 -12.04 -13.87
N LEU A 19 17.30 -11.25 -13.68
CA LEU A 19 15.95 -11.78 -13.47
C LEU A 19 15.46 -12.62 -14.65
N LEU A 20 15.82 -12.29 -15.88
CA LEU A 20 15.41 -13.04 -17.06
C LEU A 20 15.90 -14.49 -17.02
N GLU A 21 17.11 -14.71 -16.50
CA GLU A 21 17.72 -16.04 -16.36
C GLU A 21 17.28 -16.74 -15.06
N TYR A 22 17.10 -15.98 -13.97
CA TYR A 22 16.77 -16.53 -12.66
C TYR A 22 15.30 -16.95 -12.54
N LEU A 23 14.37 -16.18 -13.12
CA LEU A 23 12.92 -16.44 -12.99
C LEU A 23 12.50 -17.84 -13.44
N PRO A 24 12.98 -18.40 -14.57
CA PRO A 24 12.65 -19.78 -14.97
C PRO A 24 13.08 -20.83 -13.93
N ILE A 25 14.27 -20.67 -13.35
CA ILE A 25 14.82 -21.58 -12.34
C ILE A 25 13.99 -21.52 -11.06
N TYR A 26 13.68 -20.29 -10.62
CA TYR A 26 12.86 -20.04 -9.44
C TYR A 26 11.43 -20.58 -9.61
N ASN A 27 10.80 -20.29 -10.75
CA ASN A 27 9.44 -20.73 -11.06
C ASN A 27 9.34 -22.25 -11.13
N ARG A 28 10.37 -22.97 -11.58
CA ARG A 28 10.36 -24.45 -11.53
C ARG A 28 10.15 -25.00 -10.12
N ARG A 29 10.65 -24.29 -9.10
CA ARG A 29 10.59 -24.74 -7.70
C ARG A 29 9.38 -24.19 -6.96
N PHE A 30 8.94 -22.98 -7.27
CA PHE A 30 7.97 -22.25 -6.46
C PHE A 30 6.72 -21.80 -7.22
N SER A 31 6.65 -22.02 -8.54
CA SER A 31 5.44 -21.68 -9.28
C SER A 31 4.32 -22.65 -8.94
N VAL A 32 3.18 -22.07 -8.56
CA VAL A 32 1.92 -22.79 -8.36
C VAL A 32 0.98 -22.34 -9.47
N LYS A 33 0.34 -23.31 -10.14
CA LYS A 33 -0.66 -22.98 -11.16
C LYS A 33 -1.82 -22.22 -10.50
N PRO A 34 -2.29 -21.11 -11.10
CA PRO A 34 -3.42 -20.39 -10.56
C PRO A 34 -4.67 -21.27 -10.60
N ALA A 35 -5.54 -21.13 -9.60
CA ALA A 35 -6.82 -21.85 -9.57
C ALA A 35 -7.80 -21.36 -10.66
N GLN A 36 -7.66 -20.10 -11.07
CA GLN A 36 -8.42 -19.46 -12.15
C GLN A 36 -7.48 -18.55 -12.94
N GLU A 37 -7.59 -18.56 -14.27
CA GLU A 37 -6.70 -17.78 -15.17
C GLU A 37 -6.99 -16.26 -15.16
N ALA A 38 -8.05 -15.82 -14.48
CA ALA A 38 -8.42 -14.41 -14.44
C ALA A 38 -7.36 -13.57 -13.70
N ASN A 39 -7.03 -12.42 -14.28
CA ASN A 39 -6.23 -11.42 -13.60
C ASN A 39 -7.07 -10.70 -12.54
N LEU A 40 -6.84 -11.04 -11.27
CA LEU A 40 -7.52 -10.42 -10.12
C LEU A 40 -6.73 -9.23 -9.54
N HIS A 41 -5.65 -8.79 -10.17
CA HIS A 41 -4.91 -7.63 -9.71
C HIS A 41 -5.70 -6.35 -9.95
N ARG A 42 -5.76 -5.50 -8.92
CA ARG A 42 -6.34 -4.16 -9.04
C ARG A 42 -5.38 -3.22 -9.80
N PRO A 43 -5.90 -2.29 -10.60
CA PRO A 43 -5.09 -1.19 -11.13
C PRO A 43 -4.38 -0.43 -10.01
N ARG A 44 -3.24 0.18 -10.33
CA ARG A 44 -2.49 1.00 -9.37
C ARG A 44 -3.38 2.17 -8.93
N PRO A 45 -3.67 2.32 -7.63
CA PRO A 45 -4.39 3.48 -7.14
C PRO A 45 -3.55 4.76 -7.28
N ASP A 46 -4.20 5.92 -7.28
CA ASP A 46 -3.53 7.22 -7.20
C ASP A 46 -2.67 7.28 -5.92
N LEU A 47 -1.55 7.99 -5.97
CA LEU A 47 -0.70 8.24 -4.80
C LEU A 47 -1.49 8.84 -3.64
N ARG A 48 -2.42 9.75 -3.91
CA ARG A 48 -3.28 10.36 -2.86
C ARG A 48 -4.16 9.34 -2.15
N VAL A 49 -4.57 8.29 -2.85
CA VAL A 49 -5.34 7.19 -2.27
C VAL A 49 -4.42 6.32 -1.43
N LEU A 50 -3.18 6.09 -1.89
CA LEU A 50 -2.20 5.34 -1.13
C LEU A 50 -1.85 6.03 0.19
N ASP A 51 -1.69 7.35 0.20
CA ASP A 51 -1.44 8.14 1.40
C ASP A 51 -2.57 8.00 2.43
N GLN A 52 -3.81 7.87 1.98
CA GLN A 52 -4.97 7.62 2.86
C GLN A 52 -5.07 6.17 3.34
N ILE A 53 -4.47 5.22 2.63
CA ILE A 53 -4.45 3.79 3.00
C ILE A 53 -3.28 3.50 3.95
N LEU A 54 -2.10 4.00 3.62
CA LEU A 54 -0.83 3.75 4.33
C LEU A 54 -0.54 4.85 5.36
N CYS A 55 -1.55 5.25 6.13
CA CYS A 55 -1.39 6.21 7.23
C CYS A 55 -1.82 5.60 8.56
N ILE A 56 -1.30 6.19 9.65
CA ILE A 56 -1.76 5.88 11.00
C ILE A 56 -3.12 6.54 11.20
N LYS A 57 -4.12 5.74 11.56
CA LYS A 57 -5.47 6.20 11.87
C LYS A 57 -5.75 5.98 13.34
N THR A 58 -6.26 7.01 14.00
CA THR A 58 -6.66 6.95 15.41
C THR A 58 -8.16 7.20 15.48
N GLU A 59 -8.87 6.30 16.14
CA GLU A 59 -10.30 6.47 16.40
C GLU A 59 -10.51 7.35 17.64
N HIS A 60 -11.47 8.27 17.56
CA HIS A 60 -11.83 9.14 18.68
C HIS A 60 -13.36 9.20 18.84
N THR A 61 -13.81 9.24 20.08
CA THR A 61 -15.24 9.44 20.40
C THR A 61 -15.61 10.91 20.26
N LEU A 62 -16.65 11.19 19.48
CA LEU A 62 -17.24 12.52 19.37
C LEU A 62 -18.10 12.82 20.59
N ARG A 63 -17.77 13.90 21.32
CA ARG A 63 -18.59 14.37 22.45
C ARG A 63 -19.84 15.09 21.95
N ARG A 64 -20.86 15.21 22.82
CA ARG A 64 -22.16 15.85 22.52
C ARG A 64 -22.03 17.32 22.09
N ASP A 65 -20.94 17.98 22.46
CA ASP A 65 -20.60 19.35 22.07
C ASP A 65 -19.74 19.42 20.79
N PHE A 66 -19.68 18.33 20.02
CA PHE A 66 -18.90 18.18 18.80
C PHE A 66 -17.39 18.37 18.99
N THR A 67 -16.90 18.09 20.20
CA THR A 67 -15.48 18.13 20.53
C THR A 67 -14.87 16.73 20.44
N VAL A 68 -13.71 16.64 19.78
CA VAL A 68 -12.87 15.46 19.70
C VAL A 68 -11.64 15.68 20.58
N ALA A 69 -11.38 14.78 21.53
CA ALA A 69 -10.22 14.85 22.39
C ALA A 69 -9.05 14.06 21.79
N MET A 70 -7.90 14.71 21.63
CA MET A 70 -6.63 14.13 21.23
C MET A 70 -5.72 14.05 22.46
N THR A 71 -4.61 13.31 22.35
CA THR A 71 -3.66 13.12 23.47
C THR A 71 -3.13 14.45 24.02
N GLU A 72 -2.84 15.39 23.13
CA GLU A 72 -2.20 16.68 23.48
C GLU A 72 -3.15 17.88 23.39
N SER A 73 -4.36 17.72 22.85
CA SER A 73 -5.27 18.84 22.61
C SER A 73 -6.72 18.39 22.36
N SER A 74 -7.66 19.33 22.28
CA SER A 74 -9.03 19.05 21.85
C SER A 74 -9.43 19.96 20.69
N ILE A 75 -10.14 19.40 19.72
CA ILE A 75 -10.60 20.11 18.52
C ILE A 75 -12.13 20.10 18.51
N ARG A 76 -12.74 21.28 18.34
CA ARG A 76 -14.20 21.40 18.15
C ARG A 76 -14.53 21.49 16.67
N LEU A 77 -15.40 20.60 16.21
CA LEU A 77 -15.91 20.62 14.84
C LEU A 77 -17.04 21.65 14.72
N LYS A 78 -16.97 22.51 13.69
CA LYS A 78 -18.08 23.37 13.28
C LYS A 78 -18.85 22.66 12.18
N ILE A 79 -20.05 22.17 12.50
CA ILE A 79 -20.95 21.58 11.50
C ILE A 79 -21.83 22.70 10.94
N THR A 80 -21.62 23.03 9.66
CA THR A 80 -22.53 23.92 8.93
C THR A 80 -23.54 23.04 8.20
N PHE A 81 -24.82 23.10 8.60
CA PHE A 81 -25.87 22.46 7.84
C PHE A 81 -26.14 23.29 6.58
N GLY A 82 -25.83 22.72 5.41
CA GLY A 82 -26.20 23.31 4.12
C GLY A 82 -27.72 23.37 4.02
N ARG A 83 -28.28 24.58 3.95
CA ARG A 83 -29.67 24.80 3.58
C ARG A 83 -29.80 24.45 2.09
N ASN A 84 -30.30 23.25 1.79
CA ASN A 84 -30.84 22.98 0.45
C ASN A 84 -32.13 23.80 0.31
N GLY A 85 -32.06 24.86 -0.49
CA GLY A 85 -33.21 25.64 -0.95
C GLY A 85 -33.43 25.37 -2.42
#